data_AF-A0AAN8KAW1-F1
#
_entry.id   AF-A0AAN8KAW1-F1
#
_cell.length_a   1.000
_cell.length_b   1.000
_cell.length_c   1.000
_cell.angle_alpha   90.00
_cell.angle_beta   90.00
_cell.angle_gamma   90.00
#
_symmetry.space_group_name_H-M   'P 1'
#
loop_
_entity.id
_entity.type
_entity.pdbx_description
1 polymer ?
#
loop_
_entity_poly.entity_id
_entity_poly.type
_entity_poly.pdbx_seq_one_letter_code
_entity_poly.pdbx_strand_id
1 'polypeptide(L)'
;MPIVAIADEGWLVVDKPQKYKKSHPGGGHGYDNRLMSMRPFFLARGPNFKANYKQESIENVDIYPLICKLLGVDPAPNNGSLSNTEDMLKVNK
;
A
#
# COMPACT_ATOMS: atom_id res chain seq x y z
N MET A 1 -27.16 -6.98 11.78
CA MET A 1 -26.45 -6.66 10.53
C MET A 1 -25.53 -5.48 10.78
N PRO A 2 -24.23 -5.55 10.45
CA PRO A 2 -23.37 -4.38 10.50
C PRO A 2 -23.73 -3.38 9.38
N ILE A 3 -23.56 -2.09 9.66
CA ILE A 3 -23.66 -1.00 8.66
C ILE A 3 -22.24 -0.49 8.40
N VAL A 4 -21.86 -0.36 7.12
CA VAL A 4 -20.58 0.23 6.69
C VAL A 4 -20.89 1.47 5.87
N ALA A 5 -20.23 2.58 6.18
CA ALA A 5 -20.31 3.82 5.43
C ALA A 5 -18.97 4.07 4.71
N ILE A 6 -19.03 4.41 3.42
CA ILE A 6 -17.87 4.70 2.58
C ILE A 6 -17.97 6.18 2.21
N ALA A 7 -16.94 6.96 2.54
CA ALA A 7 -16.86 8.37 2.19
C ALA A 7 -16.19 8.56 0.84
N ASP A 8 -16.71 9.49 0.05
CA ASP A 8 -15.98 10.02 -1.10
C ASP A 8 -14.75 10.82 -0.63
N GLU A 9 -13.75 10.95 -1.49
CA GLU A 9 -12.53 11.70 -1.17
C GLU A 9 -12.87 13.14 -0.75
N GLY A 10 -12.30 13.58 0.38
CA GLY A 10 -12.54 14.90 0.96
C GLY A 10 -13.76 14.96 1.88
N TRP A 11 -14.56 13.90 1.99
CA TRP A 11 -15.69 13.80 2.90
C TRP A 11 -15.36 13.00 4.17
N LEU A 12 -16.06 13.31 5.25
CA LEU A 12 -15.94 12.59 6.52
C LEU A 12 -17.33 12.10 6.96
N VAL A 13 -17.41 10.86 7.41
CA VAL A 13 -18.60 10.35 8.12
C VAL A 13 -18.41 10.61 9.60
N VAL A 14 -19.24 11.49 10.16
CA VAL A 14 -19.14 11.91 11.56
C VAL A 14 -20.51 11.83 12.24
N ASP A 15 -20.53 11.45 13.51
CA ASP A 15 -21.75 11.39 14.33
C ASP A 15 -22.20 12.80 14.80
N LYS A 16 -21.23 13.69 15.08
CA LYS A 16 -21.45 15.02 15.66
C LYS A 16 -20.68 16.11 14.88
N PRO A 17 -21.24 16.61 13.76
CA PRO A 17 -20.53 17.52 12.85
C PRO A 17 -20.11 18.85 13.49
N GLN A 18 -20.80 19.32 14.53
CA GLN A 18 -20.49 20.58 15.22
C GLN A 18 -19.11 20.56 15.90
N LYS A 19 -18.63 19.38 16.32
CA LYS A 19 -17.32 19.22 16.95
C LYS A 19 -16.18 19.44 15.95
N TYR A 20 -16.39 19.00 14.70
CA TYR A 20 -15.40 19.09 13.62
C TYR A 20 -15.36 20.46 12.94
N LYS A 21 -16.49 21.20 12.91
CA LYS A 21 -16.52 22.59 12.40
C LYS A 21 -15.61 23.54 13.18
N LYS A 22 -15.34 23.27 14.46
CA LYS A 22 -14.49 24.12 15.30
C LYS A 22 -13.00 23.88 15.09
N SER A 23 -12.61 22.69 14.62
CA SER A 23 -11.20 22.27 14.59
C SER A 23 -10.53 22.35 13.23
N HIS A 24 -11.24 22.74 12.15
CA HIS A 24 -10.78 22.66 10.75
C HIS A 24 -10.05 21.34 10.46
N PRO A 25 -10.75 20.28 10.01
CA PRO A 25 -10.08 19.01 9.77
C PRO A 25 -8.92 19.23 8.79
N GLY A 26 -7.72 18.78 9.18
CA GLY A 26 -6.54 18.82 8.33
C GLY A 26 -6.64 17.85 7.15
N GLY A 27 -5.51 17.44 6.59
CA GLY A 27 -5.50 16.39 5.56
C GLY A 27 -6.14 15.09 6.07
N GLY A 28 -6.94 14.44 5.22
CA GLY A 28 -7.60 13.17 5.51
C GLY A 28 -7.00 12.00 4.73
N HIS A 29 -7.17 10.78 5.24
CA HIS A 29 -6.80 9.52 4.60
C HIS A 29 -7.76 8.40 4.99
N GLY A 30 -7.62 7.22 4.37
CA GLY A 30 -8.47 6.05 4.66
C GLY A 30 -9.66 5.89 3.70
N TYR A 31 -9.66 6.61 2.59
CA TYR A 31 -10.59 6.45 1.47
C TYR A 31 -10.27 5.17 0.67
N ASP A 32 -10.97 4.97 -0.44
CA ASP A 32 -10.69 3.92 -1.43
C ASP A 32 -9.19 3.91 -1.81
N ASN A 33 -8.52 2.77 -1.63
CA ASN A 33 -7.08 2.62 -1.87
C ASN A 33 -6.68 2.78 -3.35
N ARG A 34 -7.65 2.74 -4.27
CA ARG A 34 -7.40 2.94 -5.71
C ARG A 34 -7.14 4.40 -6.07
N LEU A 35 -7.57 5.34 -5.22
CA LEU A 35 -7.38 6.78 -5.39
C LEU A 35 -5.90 7.13 -5.39
N MET A 36 -5.47 7.99 -6.32
CA MET A 36 -4.08 8.40 -6.46
C MET A 36 -3.52 9.06 -5.19
N SER A 37 -4.34 9.81 -4.43
CA SER A 37 -3.98 10.44 -3.17
C SER A 37 -3.72 9.47 -2.02
N MET A 38 -4.25 8.23 -2.11
CA MET A 38 -4.09 7.18 -1.11
C MET A 38 -2.92 6.23 -1.43
N ARG A 39 -2.25 6.41 -2.57
CA ARG A 39 -1.12 5.58 -2.97
C ARG A 39 0.17 6.01 -2.26
N PRO A 40 0.82 5.12 -1.49
CA PRO A 40 2.15 5.41 -0.95
C PRO A 40 3.21 5.36 -2.05
N PHE A 41 4.39 5.90 -1.76
CA PHE A 41 5.58 5.66 -2.59
C PHE A 41 6.27 4.36 -2.18
N PHE A 42 6.92 3.70 -3.14
CA PHE A 42 7.78 2.54 -2.91
C PHE A 42 9.17 2.80 -3.50
N LEU A 43 10.21 2.55 -2.70
CA LEU A 43 11.60 2.65 -3.13
C LEU A 43 12.38 1.47 -2.56
N ALA A 44 13.05 0.74 -3.44
CA ALA A 44 13.90 -0.38 -3.07
C ALA A 44 15.34 -0.14 -3.56
N ARG A 45 16.31 -0.38 -2.66
CA ARG A 45 17.73 -0.29 -2.98
C ARG A 45 18.50 -1.38 -2.24
N GLY A 46 19.34 -2.10 -2.97
CA GLY A 46 20.18 -3.15 -2.39
C GLY A 46 20.87 -3.98 -3.46
N PRO A 47 21.74 -4.91 -3.06
CA PRO A 47 22.50 -5.74 -3.99
C PRO A 47 21.60 -6.62 -4.88
N ASN A 48 20.44 -7.03 -4.39
CA ASN A 48 19.52 -7.92 -5.09
C ASN A 48 18.55 -7.19 -6.03
N PHE A 49 18.38 -5.87 -5.87
CA PHE A 49 17.47 -5.08 -6.70
C PHE A 49 18.16 -4.57 -7.96
N LYS A 50 17.45 -4.55 -9.10
CA LYS A 50 17.91 -3.91 -10.34
C LYS A 50 18.14 -2.41 -10.08
N ALA A 51 19.21 -1.85 -10.65
CA ALA A 51 19.46 -0.42 -10.60
C ALA A 51 18.68 0.30 -11.71
N ASN A 52 18.23 1.55 -11.43
CA ASN A 52 17.47 2.38 -12.37
C ASN A 52 16.24 1.68 -12.98
N TYR A 53 15.62 0.78 -12.19
CA TYR A 53 14.44 0.04 -12.61
C TYR A 53 13.19 0.69 -12.06
N LYS A 54 12.16 0.83 -12.91
CA LYS A 54 10.85 1.35 -12.54
C LYS A 54 9.82 0.23 -12.68
N GLN A 55 9.27 -0.20 -11.54
CA GLN A 55 8.13 -1.12 -11.49
C GLN A 55 6.85 -0.33 -11.78
N GLU A 56 5.86 -1.00 -12.36
CA GLU A 56 4.48 -0.52 -12.37
C GLU A 56 3.89 -0.50 -10.94
N SER A 57 2.63 -0.08 -10.78
CA SER A 57 2.00 -0.11 -9.46
C SER A 57 1.94 -1.55 -8.93
N ILE A 58 2.24 -1.72 -7.63
CA ILE A 58 2.11 -2.99 -6.90
C ILE A 58 1.12 -2.81 -5.74
N GLU A 59 0.58 -3.91 -5.24
CA GLU A 59 -0.21 -3.90 -4.01
C GLU A 59 0.72 -4.09 -2.80
N ASN A 60 0.44 -3.41 -1.68
CA ASN A 60 1.29 -3.51 -0.48
C ASN A 60 1.38 -4.94 0.07
N VAL A 61 0.37 -5.79 -0.18
CA VAL A 61 0.38 -7.20 0.23
C VAL A 61 1.49 -8.01 -0.45
N ASP A 62 1.95 -7.58 -1.63
CA ASP A 62 3.02 -8.25 -2.38
C ASP A 62 4.43 -7.99 -1.80
N ILE A 63 4.56 -7.04 -0.86
CA ILE A 63 5.83 -6.71 -0.22
C ILE A 63 6.29 -7.84 0.72
N TYR A 64 5.36 -8.51 1.40
CA TYR A 64 5.69 -9.61 2.31
C TYR A 64 6.43 -10.77 1.60
N PRO A 65 5.88 -11.38 0.53
CA PRO A 65 6.58 -12.45 -0.18
C PRO A 65 7.91 -11.99 -0.81
N LEU A 66 8.00 -10.72 -1.24
CA LEU A 66 9.27 -10.12 -1.70
C LEU A 66 10.34 -10.10 -0.59
N ILE A 67 9.97 -9.66 0.61
CA ILE A 67 10.89 -9.64 1.76
C ILE A 67 11.31 -11.07 2.14
N CYS A 68 10.37 -12.02 2.18
CA CYS A 68 10.67 -13.43 2.42
C CYS A 68 11.69 -13.97 1.41
N LYS A 69 11.49 -13.68 0.11
CA LYS A 69 12.43 -14.04 -0.96
C LYS A 69 13.83 -13.46 -0.75
N LEU A 70 13.92 -12.21 -0.30
CA LEU A 70 15.20 -11.53 -0.04
C LEU A 70 15.93 -12.10 1.17
N LEU A 71 15.18 -12.52 2.20
CA LEU A 71 15.72 -13.11 3.43
C LEU A 71 15.98 -14.62 3.31
N GLY A 72 15.49 -15.28 2.25
CA GLY A 72 15.63 -16.73 2.08
C GLY A 72 14.78 -17.54 3.05
N VAL A 73 13.62 -17.02 3.45
CA VAL A 73 12.67 -17.70 4.36
C VAL A 73 11.38 -18.06 3.62
N ASP A 74 10.77 -19.17 4.02
CA ASP A 74 9.48 -19.58 3.47
C ASP A 74 8.36 -18.65 3.97
N PRO A 75 7.55 -18.06 3.07
CA PRO A 75 6.44 -17.22 3.47
C PRO A 75 5.33 -18.06 4.11
N ALA A 76 4.74 -17.55 5.20
CA ALA A 76 3.48 -18.08 5.73
C ALA A 76 2.32 -17.81 4.76
N PRO A 77 1.16 -18.48 4.90
CA PRO A 77 -0.02 -18.18 4.08
C PRO A 77 -0.38 -16.68 4.14
N ASN A 78 -0.48 -16.05 2.97
CA ASN A 78 -0.72 -14.63 2.82
C ASN A 78 -1.44 -14.33 1.49
N ASN A 79 -1.86 -13.08 1.28
CA ASN A 79 -2.61 -12.66 0.09
C ASN A 79 -1.75 -12.03 -1.02
N GLY A 80 -0.43 -11.95 -0.83
CA GLY A 80 0.49 -11.38 -1.81
C GLY A 80 1.02 -12.41 -2.81
N SER A 81 1.42 -11.91 -3.98
CA SER A 81 2.01 -12.70 -5.06
C SER A 81 3.43 -12.22 -5.38
N LEU A 82 4.43 -13.09 -5.20
CA LEU A 82 5.83 -12.77 -5.53
C LEU A 82 6.00 -12.39 -7.01
N SER A 83 5.23 -12.99 -7.91
CA SER A 83 5.26 -12.70 -9.35
C SER A 83 5.00 -11.23 -9.68
N ASN A 84 4.25 -10.51 -8.83
CA ASN A 84 3.96 -9.09 -9.04
C ASN A 84 5.17 -8.19 -8.74
N THR A 85 6.18 -8.72 -8.06
CA THR A 85 7.34 -7.96 -7.58
C THR A 85 8.68 -8.54 -8.00
N GLU A 86 8.80 -9.83 -8.35
CA GLU A 86 10.09 -10.47 -8.60
C GLU A 86 10.89 -9.85 -9.75
N ASP A 87 10.22 -9.20 -10.71
CA ASP A 87 10.86 -8.50 -11.82
C ASP A 87 11.74 -7.34 -11.37
N MET A 88 11.58 -6.81 -10.16
CA MET A 88 12.49 -5.78 -9.62
C MET A 88 13.83 -6.36 -9.15
N LEU A 89 13.93 -7.68 -8.99
CA LEU A 89 15.14 -8.38 -8.56
C LEU A 89 16.05 -8.68 -9.75
N LYS A 90 17.36 -8.69 -9.52
CA LYS A 90 18.34 -9.20 -10.48
C LYS A 90 18.10 -10.70 -10.65
N VAL A 91 18.21 -11.18 -11.89
CA VAL A 91 18.31 -12.63 -12.13
C VAL A 91 19.64 -13.08 -11.51
N ASN A 92 19.58 -13.94 -10.49
CA ASN A 92 20.78 -14.58 -9.97
C ASN A 92 21.42 -15.38 -11.11
N LYS A 93 22.68 -15.11 -11.41
CA LYS A 93 23.54 -16.06 -12.11
C LYS A 93 23.88 -17.21 -11.18
#